data_AF-A0A6I0SGL6-F1
#
_entry.id   AF-A0A6I0SGL6-F1
#
_cell.length_a   1.000
_cell.length_b   1.000
_cell.length_c   1.000
_cell.angle_alpha   90.00
_cell.angle_beta   90.00
_cell.angle_gamma   90.00
#
_symmetry.space_group_name_H-M   'P 1'
#
loop_
_entity.id
_entity.type
_entity.pdbx_description
1 polymer ?
#
loop_
_entity_poly.entity_id
_entity_poly.type
_entity_poly.pdbx_seq_one_letter_code
_entity_poly.pdbx_strand_id
1 'polypeptide(L)' 'DKATGKSRSDVQQRIQQFHSQEFLNSLRGTTQFAGTDYRSKDLTPKKSRLLADTISAVYLDGYEGRQ' A
#
# COMPACT_ATOMS: atom_id res chain seq x y z
N ASP A 1 -6.05 -3.06 14.11
CA ASP A 1 -6.89 -1.89 13.78
C ASP A 1 -8.31 -1.90 14.37
N LYS A 2 -9.10 -2.98 14.24
CA LYS A 2 -10.37 -3.09 14.97
C LYS A 2 -10.15 -3.24 16.49
N ALA A 3 -9.14 -4.02 16.88
CA ALA A 3 -8.67 -4.15 18.25
C ALA A 3 -7.98 -2.88 18.82
N THR A 4 -7.57 -1.95 17.96
CA THR A 4 -6.99 -0.65 18.34
C THR A 4 -8.00 0.50 18.22
N GLY A 5 -9.29 0.19 18.04
CA GLY A 5 -10.38 1.18 18.10
C GLY A 5 -10.63 1.99 16.83
N LYS A 6 -10.04 1.63 15.68
CA LYS A 6 -10.30 2.36 14.43
C LYS A 6 -11.69 2.07 13.88
N SER A 7 -12.39 3.14 13.51
CA SER A 7 -13.71 3.05 12.91
C SER A 7 -13.63 2.53 11.47
N ARG A 8 -14.75 2.03 10.93
CA ARG A 8 -14.83 1.65 9.52
C ARG A 8 -14.55 2.83 8.57
N SER A 9 -14.88 4.05 8.99
CA SER A 9 -14.60 5.27 8.22
C SER A 9 -13.09 5.47 8.05
N ASP A 10 -12.32 5.26 9.12
CA ASP A 10 -10.86 5.38 9.08
C ASP A 10 -10.22 4.33 8.16
N VAL A 11 -10.77 3.11 8.16
CA VAL A 11 -10.34 2.03 7.26
C VAL A 11 -10.63 2.39 5.81
N GLN A 12 -11.81 2.93 5.52
CA GLN A 12 -12.17 3.35 4.17
C GLN A 12 -11.26 4.47 3.66
N GLN A 13 -10.98 5.47 4.50
CA GLN A 13 -10.05 6.54 4.17
C GLN A 13 -8.63 6.01 3.91
N ARG A 14 -8.18 5.03 4.70
CA ARG A 14 -6.89 4.38 4.51
C ARG A 14 -6.82 3.59 3.20
N ILE A 15 -7.89 2.88 2.84
CA ILE A 15 -8.00 2.16 1.55
C ILE A 15 -7.91 3.15 0.37
N GLN A 16 -8.58 4.30 0.46
CA GLN A 16 -8.48 5.34 -0.55
C GLN A 16 -7.07 5.91 -0.66
N GLN A 17 -6.38 6.09 0.48
CA GLN A 17 -4.98 6.51 0.47
C GLN A 17 -4.06 5.53 -0.26
N PHE A 18 -4.28 4.21 -0.16
CA PHE A 18 -3.48 3.24 -0.90
C PHE A 18 -3.63 3.34 -2.43
N HIS A 19 -4.75 3.89 -2.89
CA HIS A 19 -4.99 4.18 -4.30
C HIS A 19 -4.48 5.56 -4.74
N SER A 20 -4.06 6.40 -3.79
CA SER A 20 -3.58 7.74 -4.09
C SER A 20 -2.26 7.69 -4.84
N GLN A 21 -2.09 8.63 -5.77
CA GLN A 21 -0.84 8.76 -6.51
C GLN A 21 0.33 9.11 -5.57
N GLU A 22 0.06 9.87 -4.50
CA GLU A 22 1.05 10.21 -3.47
C GLU A 22 1.63 8.96 -2.81
N PHE A 23 0.77 8.04 -2.36
CA PHE A 23 1.20 6.76 -1.79
C PHE A 23 1.93 5.90 -2.82
N LEU A 24 1.38 5.76 -4.03
CA LEU A 24 2.00 4.94 -5.07
C LEU A 24 3.36 5.51 -5.53
N ASN A 25 3.55 6.82 -5.45
CA ASN A 25 4.82 7.46 -5.75
C ASN A 25 5.80 7.34 -4.58
N SER A 26 5.35 7.31 -3.32
CA SER A 26 6.24 7.13 -2.17
C SER A 26 6.88 5.74 -2.14
N LEU A 27 6.23 4.74 -2.75
CA LEU A 27 6.80 3.40 -2.94
C LEU A 27 7.92 3.36 -3.99
N ARG A 28 8.10 4.43 -4.76
CA ARG A 28 9.20 4.54 -5.72
C ARG A 28 10.47 4.96 -4.98
N GLY A 29 11.23 3.97 -4.55
CA GLY A 29 12.53 4.16 -3.92
C GLY A 29 13.70 3.91 -4.86
N THR A 30 14.83 4.54 -4.56
CA THR A 30 16.15 4.03 -4.94
C THR A 30 16.77 3.40 -3.70
N THR A 31 17.19 2.15 -3.79
CA THR A 31 17.88 1.44 -2.70
C THR A 31 19.29 1.11 -3.16
N GLN A 32 20.29 1.44 -2.34
CA GLN A 32 21.67 1.05 -2.60
C GLN A 32 21.98 -0.26 -1.87
N PHE A 33 22.49 -1.25 -2.60
CA PHE A 33 22.93 -2.52 -2.03
C PHE A 33 24.24 -2.95 -2.68
N ALA A 34 25.25 -3.26 -1.86
CA ALA A 34 26.60 -3.63 -2.32
C ALA A 34 27.20 -2.62 -3.33
N GLY A 35 27.02 -1.32 -3.08
CA GLY A 35 27.50 -0.25 -3.96
C GLY A 35 26.73 -0.12 -5.28
N THR A 36 25.67 -0.91 -5.49
CA THR A 36 24.80 -0.85 -6.66
C THR A 36 23.49 -0.18 -6.32
N ASP A 37 23.09 0.81 -7.13
CA ASP A 37 21.80 1.48 -6.98
C ASP A 37 20.70 0.71 -7.72
N TYR A 38 19.74 0.20 -6.95
CA TYR A 38 18.52 -0.42 -7.44
C TYR A 38 17.41 0.62 -7.45
N ARG A 39 17.09 1.10 -8.65
CA ARG A 39 15.93 1.96 -8.88
C ARG A 39 14.69 1.09 -9.09
N SER A 40 13.63 1.41 -8.35
CA SER A 40 12.32 0.85 -8.61
C SER A 40 11.88 1.20 -10.05
N LYS A 41 11.43 0.20 -10.80
CA LYS A 41 10.89 0.40 -12.14
C LYS A 41 9.59 1.21 -12.05
N ASP A 42 9.32 2.02 -13.06
CA ASP A 42 8.04 2.72 -13.15
C ASP A 42 6.88 1.71 -13.09
N LEU A 43 5.96 1.97 -12.17
CA LEU A 43 4.73 1.21 -12.07
C LEU A 43 3.80 1.64 -13.21
N THR A 44 3.58 0.72 -14.16
CA THR A 44 2.51 0.87 -15.15
C THR A 44 1.16 1.01 -14.42
N PRO A 45 0.16 1.73 -14.98
CA PRO A 45 -1.14 1.92 -14.33
C PRO A 45 -1.80 0.62 -13.85
N LYS A 46 -1.68 -0.46 -14.64
CA LYS A 46 -2.20 -1.79 -14.29
C LYS A 46 -1.53 -2.37 -13.04
N LYS A 47 -0.21 -2.25 -12.94
CA LYS A 47 0.57 -2.73 -11.78
C LYS A 47 0.31 -1.88 -10.54
N SER A 48 0.21 -0.56 -10.70
CA SER A 48 -0.15 0.35 -9.60
C SER A 48 -1.49 -0.02 -8.98
N ARG A 49 -2.51 -0.27 -9.82
CA ARG A 49 -3.83 -0.67 -9.38
C ARG A 49 -3.80 -2.02 -8.67
N LEU A 50 -3.17 -3.03 -9.27
CA LEU A 50 -3.03 -4.35 -8.65
C LEU A 50 -2.34 -4.28 -7.28
N LEU A 51 -1.30 -3.45 -7.16
CA LEU A 51 -0.59 -3.24 -5.91
C LEU A 51 -1.50 -2.60 -4.84
N ALA A 52 -2.22 -1.53 -5.21
CA ALA A 52 -3.17 -0.86 -4.32
C ALA A 52 -4.26 -1.83 -3.85
N ASP A 53 -4.87 -2.58 -4.78
CA ASP A 53 -5.90 -3.59 -4.49
C ASP A 53 -5.37 -4.65 -3.51
N THR A 54 -4.15 -5.13 -3.73
CA THR A 54 -3.51 -6.14 -2.87
C THR A 54 -3.25 -5.61 -1.46
N ILE A 55 -2.68 -4.41 -1.34
CA ILE A 55 -2.40 -3.77 -0.04
C ILE A 55 -3.72 -3.50 0.71
N SER A 56 -4.74 -3.01 0.01
CA SER A 56 -6.07 -2.80 0.58
C SER A 56 -6.70 -4.10 1.08
N ALA A 57 -6.60 -5.19 0.31
CA ALA A 57 -7.13 -6.49 0.71
C ALA A 57 -6.43 -7.03 1.96
N VAL A 58 -5.09 -7.02 2.00
CA VAL A 58 -4.31 -7.47 3.16
C VAL A 58 -4.59 -6.60 4.39
N TYR A 59 -4.72 -5.28 4.22
CA TYR A 59 -5.05 -4.38 5.32
C TYR A 59 -6.46 -4.65 5.88
N LEU A 60 -7.43 -4.91 5.01
CA LEU A 60 -8.81 -5.21 5.41
C LEU A 60 -8.89 -6.58 6.12
N ASP A 61 -8.18 -7.58 5.61
CA ASP A 61 -8.10 -8.91 6.21
C ASP A 61 -7.53 -8.84 7.64
N GLY A 62 -6.42 -8.11 7.82
CA GLY A 62 -5.84 -7.82 9.14
C GLY A 62 -6.72 -6.93 10.02
N TYR A 63 -7.56 -6.05 9.45
CA TYR A 63 -8.56 -5.29 10.21
C TYR A 63 -9.67 -6.20 10.75
N GLU A 64 -10.15 -7.12 9.92
CA GLU A 64 -11.24 -8.03 10.28
C GLU A 64 -10.77 -9.18 11.19
N GLY A 65 -9.46 -9.41 11.30
CA GLY A 65 -8.88 -10.45 12.14
C GLY A 65 -9.11 -11.84 11.57
N ARG A 66 -9.30 -11.94 10.25
CA ARG A 66 -9.27 -13.22 9.55
C ARG A 66 -7.79 -13.61 9.47
N GLN A 67 -7.41 -14.69 10.15
CA GLN A 67 -6.10 -15.34 10.03
C GLN A 67 -6.32 -16.78 9.56
#